data_AF-A0A7W0PT89-F1
#
_entry.id   AF-A0A7W0PT89-F1
#
_cell.length_a   1.000
_cell.length_b   1.000
_cell.length_c   1.000
_cell.angle_alpha   90.00
_cell.angle_beta   90.00
_cell.angle_gamma   90.00
#
_symmetry.space_group_name_H-M   'P 1'
#
loop_
_entity.id
_entity.type
_entity.pdbx_description
1 polymer ?
#
loop_
_entity_poly.entity_id
_entity_poly.type
_entity_poly.pdbx_seq_one_letter_code
_entity_poly.pdbx_strand_id
1 'polypeptide(L)'
;TRDLRALVVLVAAWALITAWQVLPVSPLSYLLGLGLGNERRTLFATGALLLIASGYAVDRLPIRVTPLRLAAFASIVVVAWLAASYDLQPTDELVFRDELVVLIPLAALTLLVVAARRQAAPMWQGAVFLVALLPTVIGWGLFNPLQSTEVMFRKPDTEFTRELDALAATRPDGAIAVSGVTGAVLNGVGYRSVTHVIVAPSPEVFRPYFPEVSEEVLNEVFNRYAHVALTTKSHPGLPAPDLIYLPIERMAAFAATRP
;
A
#
# COMPACT_ATOMS: atom_id res chain seq x y z
N THR A 1 16.54 -8.74 35.37
CA THR A 1 15.35 -8.10 35.99
C THR A 1 14.10 -8.46 35.19
N ARG A 2 12.89 -8.24 35.74
CA ARG A 2 11.63 -8.48 35.03
C ARG A 2 11.57 -7.69 33.71
N ASP A 3 12.07 -6.47 33.70
CA ASP A 3 12.04 -5.61 32.51
C ASP A 3 12.94 -6.12 31.38
N LEU A 4 14.13 -6.65 31.71
CA LEU A 4 14.99 -7.26 30.69
C LEU A 4 14.32 -8.46 30.01
N ARG A 5 13.58 -9.28 30.77
CA ARG A 5 12.85 -10.42 30.20
C ARG A 5 11.75 -9.96 29.24
N ALA A 6 11.00 -8.92 29.61
CA ALA A 6 9.97 -8.36 28.75
C ALA A 6 10.56 -7.83 27.43
N LEU A 7 11.68 -7.10 27.49
CA LEU A 7 12.36 -6.62 26.29
C LEU A 7 12.87 -7.79 25.42
N VAL A 8 13.46 -8.82 26.03
CA VAL A 8 13.94 -10.00 25.29
C VAL A 8 12.80 -10.70 24.56
N VAL A 9 11.61 -10.81 25.17
CA VAL A 9 10.43 -11.39 24.51
C VAL A 9 10.01 -10.55 23.31
N LEU A 10 9.95 -9.22 23.44
CA LEU A 10 9.59 -8.32 22.35
C LEU A 10 10.60 -8.38 21.19
N VAL A 11 11.91 -8.36 21.50
CA VAL A 11 12.98 -8.43 20.50
C VAL A 11 13.01 -9.81 19.84
N ALA A 12 12.77 -10.90 20.59
CA ALA A 12 12.70 -12.24 20.02
C ALA A 12 11.50 -12.40 19.08
N ALA A 13 10.34 -11.86 19.45
CA ALA A 13 9.16 -11.84 18.58
C ALA A 13 9.42 -11.03 17.30
N TRP A 14 10.03 -9.85 17.43
CA TRP A 14 10.43 -9.03 16.29
C TRP A 14 11.42 -9.77 15.38
N ALA A 15 12.46 -10.38 15.94
CA ALA A 15 13.47 -11.12 15.20
C ALA A 15 12.87 -12.34 14.48
N LEU A 16 11.94 -13.05 15.11
CA LEU A 16 11.23 -14.18 14.51
C LEU A 16 10.44 -13.75 13.26
N ILE A 17 9.64 -12.68 13.36
CA ILE A 17 8.83 -12.21 12.22
C ILE A 17 9.72 -11.56 11.14
N THR A 18 10.81 -10.90 11.52
CA THR A 18 11.76 -10.33 10.55
C THR A 18 12.53 -11.43 9.81
N ALA A 19 13.03 -12.43 10.52
CA ALA A 19 13.66 -13.59 9.91
C ALA A 19 12.68 -14.33 8.98
N TRP A 20 11.41 -14.39 9.36
CA TRP A 20 10.34 -14.92 8.51
C TRP A 20 10.20 -14.16 7.17
N GLN A 21 10.32 -12.83 7.18
CA GLN A 21 10.22 -12.00 5.99
C GLN A 21 11.43 -12.12 5.05
N VAL A 22 12.62 -12.29 5.63
CA VAL A 22 13.89 -12.28 4.88
C VAL A 22 14.28 -13.68 4.40
N LEU A 23 13.90 -14.73 5.13
CA LEU A 23 14.27 -16.10 4.80
C LEU A 23 13.22 -16.73 3.86
N PRO A 24 13.65 -17.40 2.76
CA PRO A 24 12.74 -18.06 1.83
C PRO A 24 12.26 -19.42 2.38
N VAL A 25 11.52 -19.45 3.51
CA VAL A 25 11.17 -20.70 4.22
C VAL A 25 9.77 -21.22 3.85
N SER A 26 9.55 -21.56 2.58
CA SER A 26 8.21 -21.91 2.02
C SER A 26 7.35 -22.93 2.82
N PRO A 27 7.84 -24.10 3.29
CA PRO A 27 6.94 -25.13 3.85
C PRO A 27 6.47 -24.87 5.28
N LEU A 28 7.32 -24.28 6.13
CA LEU A 28 7.00 -24.00 7.53
C LEU A 28 6.01 -22.82 7.66
N SER A 29 5.90 -21.99 6.62
CA SER A 29 4.98 -20.85 6.53
C SER A 29 3.52 -21.25 6.78
N TYR A 30 3.09 -22.31 6.09
CA TYR A 30 1.70 -22.73 6.05
C TYR A 30 1.32 -23.49 7.32
N LEU A 31 2.27 -24.21 7.92
CA LEU A 31 2.08 -24.92 9.18
C LEU A 31 1.90 -23.96 10.37
N LEU A 32 2.66 -22.86 10.41
CA LEU A 32 2.58 -21.86 11.46
C LEU A 32 1.54 -20.76 11.17
N GLY A 33 0.86 -20.83 10.02
CA GLY A 33 -0.09 -19.82 9.56
C GLY A 33 0.54 -18.48 9.14
N LEU A 34 1.87 -18.35 9.19
CA LEU A 34 2.62 -17.14 8.83
C LEU A 34 2.64 -16.89 7.30
N GLY A 35 2.43 -17.94 6.49
CA GLY A 35 2.31 -17.86 5.03
C GLY A 35 0.90 -17.58 4.50
N LEU A 36 -0.11 -17.50 5.38
CA LEU A 36 -1.51 -17.28 4.99
C LEU A 36 -1.88 -15.79 4.90
N GLY A 37 -1.00 -14.89 5.35
CA GLY A 37 -1.23 -13.45 5.38
C GLY A 37 -0.50 -12.71 4.26
N ASN A 38 -1.07 -11.60 3.81
CA ASN A 38 -0.37 -10.67 2.92
C ASN A 38 0.92 -10.17 3.60
N GLU A 39 2.04 -10.20 2.87
CA GLU A 39 3.37 -9.75 3.32
C GLU A 39 3.33 -8.38 4.02
N ARG A 40 2.50 -7.45 3.52
CA ARG A 40 2.30 -6.12 4.10
C ARG A 40 1.82 -6.14 5.55
N ARG A 41 1.04 -7.16 5.96
CA ARG A 41 0.56 -7.30 7.34
C ARG A 41 1.67 -7.70 8.30
N THR A 42 2.59 -8.55 7.86
CA THR A 42 3.75 -8.93 8.66
C THR A 42 4.71 -7.76 8.80
N LEU A 43 4.85 -6.91 7.77
CA LEU A 43 5.68 -5.70 7.81
C LEU A 43 5.16 -4.69 8.83
N PHE A 44 3.83 -4.52 8.89
CA PHE A 44 3.21 -3.73 9.94
C PHE A 44 3.50 -4.30 11.34
N ALA A 45 3.39 -5.63 11.50
CA ALA A 45 3.66 -6.29 12.79
C ALA A 45 5.12 -6.12 13.25
N THR A 46 6.10 -6.25 12.34
CA THR A 46 7.52 -6.02 12.68
C THR A 46 7.76 -4.57 13.08
N GLY A 47 7.21 -3.60 12.34
CA GLY A 47 7.30 -2.18 12.69
C GLY A 47 6.70 -1.88 14.07
N ALA A 48 5.51 -2.42 14.37
CA ALA A 48 4.84 -2.22 15.65
C ALA A 48 5.62 -2.83 16.83
N LEU A 49 6.13 -4.06 16.68
CA LEU A 49 6.94 -4.70 17.72
C LEU A 49 8.22 -3.92 18.01
N LEU A 50 8.90 -3.43 16.97
CA LEU A 50 10.11 -2.63 17.12
C LEU A 50 9.83 -1.30 17.84
N LEU A 51 8.71 -0.65 17.50
CA LEU A 51 8.27 0.58 18.16
C LEU A 51 7.98 0.35 19.65
N ILE A 52 7.23 -0.69 19.98
CA ILE A 52 6.89 -1.04 21.37
C ILE A 52 8.16 -1.41 22.15
N ALA A 53 9.05 -2.22 21.58
CA ALA A 53 10.32 -2.59 22.20
C ALA A 53 11.20 -1.37 22.48
N SER A 54 11.27 -0.44 21.53
CA SER A 54 12.05 0.80 21.64
C SER A 54 11.47 1.72 22.72
N GLY A 55 10.15 1.94 22.71
CA GLY A 55 9.47 2.73 23.74
C GLY A 55 9.63 2.14 25.14
N TYR A 56 9.49 0.81 25.26
CA TYR A 56 9.70 0.09 26.52
C TYR A 56 11.14 0.23 27.03
N ALA A 57 12.14 0.12 26.13
CA ALA A 57 13.54 0.30 26.49
C ALA A 57 13.84 1.72 26.99
N VAL A 58 13.29 2.74 26.32
CA VAL A 58 13.45 4.16 26.70
C VAL A 58 12.82 4.47 28.06
N ASP A 59 11.67 3.86 28.38
CA ASP A 59 10.96 4.06 29.65
C ASP A 59 11.60 3.31 30.82
N ARG A 60 11.92 2.02 30.63
CA ARG A 60 12.24 1.11 31.75
C ARG A 60 13.72 0.81 31.95
N LEU A 61 14.56 1.03 30.94
CA LEU A 61 15.98 0.70 31.05
C LEU A 61 16.83 1.93 31.33
N PRO A 62 17.90 1.80 32.13
CA PRO A 62 18.85 2.88 32.37
C PRO A 62 19.74 3.09 31.13
N ILE A 63 19.17 3.67 30.06
CA ILE A 63 19.89 3.95 28.82
C ILE A 63 20.80 5.16 29.05
N ARG A 64 22.11 4.93 28.97
CA ARG A 64 23.10 6.02 28.92
C ARG A 64 23.20 6.54 27.50
N VAL A 65 22.68 7.74 27.29
CA VAL A 65 22.77 8.47 26.02
C VAL A 65 24.11 9.22 25.98
N THR A 66 24.99 8.82 25.07
CA THR A 66 26.29 9.50 24.85
C THR A 66 26.41 9.92 23.39
N PRO A 67 27.19 10.98 23.07
CA PRO A 67 27.37 11.42 21.69
C PRO A 67 27.88 10.31 20.76
N LEU A 68 28.77 9.44 21.26
CA LEU A 68 29.29 8.31 20.49
C LEU A 68 28.19 7.28 20.14
N ARG A 69 27.33 6.94 21.11
CA ARG A 69 26.22 6.00 20.87
C ARG A 69 25.20 6.57 19.90
N LEU A 70 24.93 7.87 19.97
CA LEU A 70 24.05 8.56 19.02
C LEU A 70 24.67 8.62 17.63
N ALA A 71 25.97 8.96 17.51
CA ALA A 71 26.66 8.95 16.22
C ALA A 71 26.65 7.54 15.59
N ALA A 72 26.95 6.50 16.35
CA ALA A 72 26.90 5.12 15.88
C ALA A 72 25.49 4.73 15.42
N PHE A 73 24.45 5.09 16.18
CA PHE A 73 23.06 4.85 15.78
C PHE A 73 22.70 5.58 14.49
N ALA A 74 23.08 6.87 14.36
CA ALA A 74 22.86 7.65 13.14
C ALA A 74 23.51 6.99 11.92
N SER A 75 24.77 6.58 12.07
CA SER A 75 25.52 5.91 10.99
C SER A 75 24.86 4.60 10.58
N ILE A 76 24.39 3.78 11.54
CA ILE A 76 23.67 2.54 11.23
C ILE A 76 22.39 2.83 10.44
N VAL A 77 21.59 3.82 10.87
CA VAL A 77 20.36 4.21 10.17
C VAL A 77 20.65 4.69 8.75
N VAL A 78 21.65 5.57 8.57
CA VAL A 78 22.03 6.08 7.25
C VAL A 78 22.56 4.97 6.34
N VAL A 79 23.40 4.07 6.86
CA VAL A 79 23.93 2.94 6.08
C VAL A 79 22.81 1.96 5.70
N ALA A 80 21.91 1.64 6.63
CA ALA A 80 20.76 0.77 6.35
C ALA A 80 19.83 1.39 5.30
N TRP A 81 19.61 2.72 5.37
CA TRP A 81 18.85 3.45 4.36
C TRP A 81 19.54 3.41 3.00
N LEU A 82 20.83 3.73 2.91
CA LEU A 82 21.60 3.64 1.66
C LEU A 82 21.57 2.23 1.07
N ALA A 83 21.69 1.19 1.90
CA ALA A 83 21.61 -0.19 1.47
C ALA A 83 20.23 -0.56 0.92
N ALA A 84 19.15 -0.08 1.56
CA ALA A 84 17.79 -0.29 1.08
C ALA A 84 17.50 0.48 -0.23
N SER A 85 18.04 1.69 -0.36
CA SER A 85 17.92 2.51 -1.58
C SER A 85 18.75 1.99 -2.76
N TYR A 86 19.75 1.13 -2.51
CA TYR A 86 20.62 0.60 -3.57
C TYR A 86 19.91 -0.41 -4.49
N ASP A 87 18.84 -1.06 -4.03
CA ASP A 87 18.20 -2.21 -4.72
C ASP A 87 16.76 -1.95 -5.18
N LEU A 88 16.22 -0.75 -4.95
CA LEU A 88 14.83 -0.40 -5.28
C LEU A 88 14.76 0.46 -6.55
N GLN A 89 14.80 -0.25 -7.68
CA GLN A 89 14.40 0.15 -9.06
C GLN A 89 15.47 0.80 -9.98
N PRO A 90 15.70 0.23 -11.19
CA PRO A 90 16.39 0.89 -12.31
C PRO A 90 15.41 1.81 -13.07
N THR A 91 14.64 2.62 -12.36
CA THR A 91 13.82 3.68 -12.94
C THR A 91 14.35 4.98 -12.39
N ASP A 92 14.81 5.87 -13.29
CA ASP A 92 15.49 7.15 -13.02
C ASP A 92 14.70 8.16 -12.17
N GLU A 93 13.57 7.77 -11.60
CA GLU A 93 12.82 8.55 -10.61
C GLU A 93 13.20 8.07 -9.21
N LEU A 94 14.39 8.46 -8.73
CA LEU A 94 14.55 8.65 -7.29
C LEU A 94 13.43 9.60 -6.87
N VAL A 95 12.37 9.07 -6.25
CA VAL A 95 11.30 9.87 -5.66
C VAL A 95 11.91 10.58 -4.44
N PHE A 96 12.59 11.69 -4.72
CA PHE A 96 13.33 12.55 -3.78
C PHE A 96 12.47 12.96 -2.56
N ARG A 97 11.15 12.83 -2.64
CA ARG A 97 10.20 13.10 -1.55
C ARG A 97 10.14 12.01 -0.47
N ASP A 98 10.27 10.74 -0.81
CA ASP A 98 10.10 9.64 0.16
C ASP A 98 11.38 9.39 0.97
N GLU A 99 12.53 9.75 0.40
CA GLU A 99 13.87 9.58 0.99
C GLU A 99 14.22 10.64 2.05
N LEU A 100 13.63 11.83 1.97
CA LEU A 100 13.86 12.91 2.94
C LEU A 100 13.24 12.62 4.32
N VAL A 101 12.39 11.60 4.43
CA VAL A 101 11.83 11.15 5.71
C VAL A 101 12.93 10.71 6.68
N VAL A 102 14.10 10.28 6.18
CA VAL A 102 15.28 9.94 7.00
C VAL A 102 15.87 11.15 7.74
N LEU A 103 15.61 12.37 7.25
CA LEU A 103 16.07 13.61 7.91
C LEU A 103 15.31 13.89 9.20
N ILE A 104 14.08 13.39 9.35
CA ILE A 104 13.27 13.54 10.57
C ILE A 104 13.93 12.83 11.76
N PRO A 105 14.27 11.52 11.70
CA PRO A 105 15.02 10.85 12.75
C PRO A 105 16.44 11.43 12.90
N LEU A 106 17.08 11.96 11.85
CA LEU A 106 18.40 12.59 11.94
C LEU A 106 18.37 13.93 12.71
N ALA A 107 17.40 14.79 12.40
CA ALA A 107 17.17 16.08 13.07
C ALA A 107 16.75 15.86 14.53
N ALA A 108 15.91 14.87 14.76
CA ALA A 108 15.55 14.41 16.09
C ALA A 108 16.74 13.92 16.91
N LEU A 109 17.61 13.10 16.32
CA LEU A 109 18.84 12.63 16.95
C LEU A 109 19.74 13.80 17.32
N THR A 110 19.82 14.80 16.43
CA THR A 110 20.61 16.02 16.63
C THR A 110 20.07 16.85 17.80
N LEU A 111 18.75 17.04 17.89
CA LEU A 111 18.10 17.70 19.02
C LEU A 111 18.31 16.94 20.33
N LEU A 112 18.28 15.60 20.29
CA LEU A 112 18.57 14.73 21.43
C LEU A 112 20.03 14.84 21.91
N VAL A 113 21.01 14.92 21.00
CA VAL A 113 22.42 15.19 21.33
C VAL A 113 22.55 16.51 22.09
N VAL A 114 21.86 17.57 21.62
CA VAL A 114 21.90 18.90 22.24
C VAL A 114 21.24 18.90 23.62
N ALA A 115 20.10 18.23 23.77
CA ALA A 115 19.39 18.11 25.04
C ALA A 115 20.17 17.26 26.07
N ALA A 116 20.77 16.14 25.64
CA ALA A 116 21.56 15.26 26.50
C ALA A 116 22.83 15.93 27.05
N ARG A 117 23.47 16.83 26.28
CA ARG A 117 24.62 17.63 26.74
C ARG A 117 24.28 18.57 27.91
N ARG A 118 23.01 18.90 28.13
CA ARG A 118 22.55 19.77 29.22
C ARG A 118 22.20 19.03 30.52
N GLN A 119 22.38 17.71 30.58
CA GLN A 119 22.21 16.87 31.79
C GLN A 119 20.87 16.98 32.55
N ALA A 120 19.80 17.53 31.96
CA ALA A 120 18.48 17.51 32.58
C ALA A 120 17.79 16.15 32.31
N ALA A 121 17.87 15.25 33.29
CA ALA A 121 17.45 13.85 33.19
C ALA A 121 16.00 13.60 32.69
N PRO A 122 14.97 14.44 32.95
CA PRO A 122 13.64 14.18 32.37
C PRO A 122 13.45 14.71 30.94
N MET A 123 14.40 15.46 30.38
CA MET A 123 14.20 16.19 29.13
C MET A 123 14.47 15.36 27.86
N TRP A 124 15.35 14.34 27.94
CA TRP A 124 15.70 13.53 26.77
C TRP A 124 14.62 12.50 26.42
N GLN A 125 13.97 11.88 27.42
CA GLN A 125 12.85 10.95 27.18
C GLN A 125 11.68 11.68 26.51
N GLY A 126 11.30 12.86 27.04
CA GLY A 126 10.29 13.72 26.43
C GLY A 126 10.64 14.14 25.01
N ALA A 127 11.90 14.45 24.74
CA ALA A 127 12.38 14.75 23.39
C ALA A 127 12.27 13.54 22.43
N VAL A 128 12.57 12.32 22.87
CA VAL A 128 12.38 11.10 22.06
C VAL A 128 10.90 10.91 21.72
N PHE A 129 10.00 11.08 22.69
CA PHE A 129 8.56 10.98 22.46
C PHE A 129 8.03 12.05 21.52
N LEU A 130 8.43 13.32 21.68
CA LEU A 130 8.01 14.42 20.82
C LEU A 130 8.45 14.19 19.37
N VAL A 131 9.69 13.74 19.18
CA VAL A 131 10.21 13.34 17.87
C VAL A 131 9.37 12.23 17.26
N ALA A 132 9.07 11.18 18.03
CA ALA A 132 8.30 10.04 17.53
C ALA A 132 6.87 10.42 17.16
N LEU A 133 6.33 11.48 17.77
CA LEU A 133 5.01 12.02 17.48
C LEU A 133 4.97 12.86 16.20
N LEU A 134 6.10 13.47 15.79
CA LEU A 134 6.13 14.38 14.63
C LEU A 134 5.61 13.73 13.34
N PRO A 135 6.05 12.52 12.91
CA PRO A 135 5.50 11.89 11.72
C PRO A 135 4.00 11.65 11.81
N THR A 136 3.48 11.32 12.99
CA THR A 136 2.04 11.13 13.21
C THR A 136 1.29 12.46 13.09
N VAL A 137 1.81 13.55 13.67
CA VAL A 137 1.21 14.88 13.55
C VAL A 137 1.31 15.42 12.12
N ILE A 138 2.41 15.18 11.43
CA ILE A 138 2.57 15.59 10.02
C ILE A 138 1.61 14.79 9.14
N GLY A 139 1.54 13.46 9.32
CA GLY A 139 0.73 12.58 8.48
C GLY A 139 -0.76 12.66 8.77
N TRP A 140 -1.15 12.91 10.02
CA TRP A 140 -2.54 12.80 10.48
C TRP A 140 -3.04 14.03 11.24
N GLY A 141 -2.22 15.04 11.50
CA GLY A 141 -2.64 16.22 12.27
C GLY A 141 -3.68 17.08 11.56
N LEU A 142 -3.75 16.99 10.22
CA LEU A 142 -4.79 17.61 9.41
C LEU A 142 -6.02 16.71 9.22
N PHE A 143 -5.98 15.45 9.68
CA PHE A 143 -7.12 14.56 9.60
C PHE A 143 -8.20 15.01 10.59
N ASN A 144 -9.31 15.49 10.05
CA ASN A 144 -10.49 15.83 10.83
C ASN A 144 -11.53 14.71 10.68
N PRO A 145 -11.75 13.86 11.70
CA PRO A 145 -12.73 12.77 11.62
C PRO A 145 -14.17 13.25 11.47
N LEU A 146 -14.44 14.53 11.74
CA LEU A 146 -15.75 15.17 11.55
C LEU A 146 -15.86 15.87 10.19
N GLN A 147 -14.81 15.89 9.38
CA GLN A 147 -14.87 16.45 8.03
C GLN A 147 -15.83 15.61 7.19
N SER A 148 -16.71 16.30 6.45
CA SER A 148 -17.66 15.65 5.56
C SER A 148 -16.92 14.77 4.56
N THR A 149 -17.30 13.49 4.49
CA THR A 149 -16.83 12.54 3.49
C THR A 149 -17.51 12.74 2.14
N GLU A 150 -18.47 13.66 2.03
CA GLU A 150 -19.18 13.94 0.78
C GLU A 150 -18.21 14.28 -0.36
N VAL A 151 -17.12 14.99 -0.08
CA VAL A 151 -16.09 15.33 -1.08
C VAL A 151 -15.46 14.08 -1.70
N MET A 152 -15.35 12.97 -0.96
CA MET A 152 -14.79 11.71 -1.47
C MET A 152 -15.78 10.94 -2.35
N PHE A 153 -17.08 11.06 -2.08
CA PHE A 153 -18.14 10.32 -2.78
C PHE A 153 -18.85 11.14 -3.86
N ARG A 154 -18.66 12.46 -3.88
CA ARG A 154 -19.21 13.33 -4.91
C ARG A 154 -18.47 13.07 -6.22
N LYS A 155 -19.22 12.76 -7.27
CA LYS A 155 -18.71 12.73 -8.63
C LYS A 155 -18.05 14.08 -8.97
N PRO A 156 -16.76 14.12 -9.34
CA PRO A 156 -16.10 15.37 -9.67
C PRO A 156 -16.70 15.93 -10.96
N ASP A 157 -16.96 17.25 -10.99
CA ASP A 157 -17.37 17.95 -12.20
C ASP A 157 -16.12 18.42 -12.95
N THR A 158 -15.74 17.64 -13.97
CA THR A 158 -14.59 17.90 -14.84
C THR A 158 -15.04 17.81 -16.29
N GLU A 159 -14.21 18.25 -17.22
CA GLU A 159 -14.48 18.03 -18.65
C GLU A 159 -14.66 16.54 -18.97
N PHE A 160 -13.78 15.69 -18.44
CA PHE A 160 -13.87 14.24 -18.62
C PHE A 160 -15.18 13.65 -18.12
N THR A 161 -15.65 13.99 -16.91
CA THR A 161 -16.92 13.45 -16.40
C THR A 161 -18.14 14.02 -17.13
N ARG A 162 -18.09 15.26 -17.61
CA ARG A 162 -19.14 15.82 -18.47
C ARG A 162 -19.21 15.12 -19.83
N GLU A 163 -18.08 14.75 -20.42
CA GLU A 163 -18.05 13.93 -21.63
C GLU A 163 -18.63 12.52 -21.39
N LEU A 164 -18.31 11.90 -20.25
CA LEU A 164 -18.88 10.62 -19.87
C LEU A 164 -20.38 10.70 -19.59
N ASP A 165 -20.86 11.79 -19.01
CA ASP A 165 -22.29 12.04 -18.81
C ASP A 165 -23.03 12.17 -20.15
N ALA A 166 -22.43 12.89 -21.10
CA ALA A 166 -22.97 13.01 -22.47
C ALA A 166 -22.97 11.64 -23.18
N LEU A 167 -21.90 10.85 -23.03
CA LEU A 167 -21.81 9.50 -23.58
C LEU A 167 -22.87 8.57 -22.98
N ALA A 168 -23.02 8.57 -21.65
CA ALA A 168 -24.03 7.75 -20.98
C ALA A 168 -25.45 8.13 -21.42
N ALA A 169 -25.72 9.43 -21.62
CA ALA A 169 -27.01 9.92 -22.10
C ALA A 169 -27.38 9.45 -23.52
N THR A 170 -26.42 8.95 -24.31
CA THR A 170 -26.72 8.36 -25.64
C THR A 170 -27.45 7.02 -25.57
N ARG A 171 -27.55 6.40 -24.38
CA ARG A 171 -28.25 5.13 -24.18
C ARG A 171 -29.35 5.22 -23.11
N PRO A 172 -30.46 4.48 -23.28
CA PRO A 172 -31.52 4.42 -22.27
C PRO A 172 -31.08 3.84 -20.92
N ASP A 173 -30.13 2.91 -20.94
CA ASP A 173 -29.60 2.26 -19.74
C ASP A 173 -28.41 3.01 -19.11
N GLY A 174 -27.87 4.04 -19.78
CA GLY A 174 -26.72 4.79 -19.30
C GLY A 174 -25.42 4.00 -19.20
N ALA A 175 -25.35 2.80 -19.81
CA ALA A 175 -24.17 1.95 -19.73
C ALA A 175 -23.05 2.49 -20.63
N ILE A 176 -21.81 2.52 -20.14
CA ILE A 176 -20.64 3.02 -20.89
C ILE A 176 -19.49 2.00 -20.94
N ALA A 177 -18.78 2.00 -22.06
CA ALA A 177 -17.59 1.19 -22.31
C ALA A 177 -16.48 2.12 -22.82
N VAL A 178 -15.53 2.45 -21.95
CA VAL A 178 -14.48 3.45 -22.21
C VAL A 178 -13.11 2.80 -22.08
N SER A 179 -12.26 2.94 -23.09
CA SER A 179 -10.87 2.46 -23.03
C SER A 179 -10.01 3.36 -22.13
N GLY A 180 -8.81 2.90 -21.76
CA GLY A 180 -7.86 3.70 -20.99
C GLY A 180 -8.18 3.85 -19.49
N VAL A 181 -9.36 3.43 -19.04
CA VAL A 181 -9.73 3.35 -17.61
C VAL A 181 -9.98 1.89 -17.24
N THR A 182 -9.22 1.33 -16.30
CA THR A 182 -9.28 -0.09 -15.94
C THR A 182 -9.88 -0.30 -14.56
N GLY A 183 -10.40 -1.51 -14.32
CA GLY A 183 -11.00 -1.87 -13.04
C GLY A 183 -12.29 -1.11 -12.75
N ALA A 184 -12.66 -1.00 -11.47
CA ALA A 184 -13.95 -0.45 -11.04
C ALA A 184 -13.93 1.09 -10.85
N VAL A 185 -12.99 1.82 -11.44
CA VAL A 185 -12.86 3.28 -11.23
C VAL A 185 -14.11 4.03 -11.68
N LEU A 186 -14.60 3.78 -12.89
CA LEU A 186 -15.81 4.45 -13.42
C LEU A 186 -17.06 4.06 -12.63
N ASN A 187 -17.15 2.80 -12.20
CA ASN A 187 -18.22 2.32 -11.33
C ASN A 187 -18.19 3.01 -9.95
N GLY A 188 -17.00 3.20 -9.37
CA GLY A 188 -16.83 3.92 -8.10
C GLY A 188 -17.20 5.40 -8.18
N VAL A 189 -17.07 6.02 -9.36
CA VAL A 189 -17.49 7.40 -9.63
C VAL A 189 -19.01 7.51 -9.91
N GLY A 190 -19.69 6.37 -10.10
CA GLY A 190 -21.14 6.29 -10.27
C GLY A 190 -21.63 6.01 -11.69
N TYR A 191 -20.74 5.69 -12.63
CA TYR A 191 -21.14 5.27 -13.99
C TYR A 191 -21.46 3.79 -14.03
N ARG A 192 -22.48 3.40 -14.79
CA ARG A 192 -22.71 1.99 -15.13
C ARG A 192 -21.69 1.58 -16.19
N SER A 193 -20.53 1.06 -15.78
CA SER A 193 -19.43 0.78 -16.71
C SER A 193 -19.10 -0.70 -16.86
N VAL A 194 -18.80 -1.09 -18.10
CA VAL A 194 -18.31 -2.44 -18.44
C VAL A 194 -16.94 -2.72 -17.82
N THR A 195 -16.11 -1.70 -17.61
CA THR A 195 -14.84 -1.85 -16.90
C THR A 195 -15.12 -2.05 -15.42
N HIS A 196 -14.83 -3.24 -14.89
CA HIS A 196 -15.06 -3.62 -13.50
C HIS A 196 -13.92 -4.51 -12.99
N VAL A 197 -14.02 -4.94 -11.73
CA VAL A 197 -13.21 -6.04 -11.17
C VAL A 197 -14.07 -7.30 -11.03
N ILE A 198 -13.60 -8.41 -11.56
CA ILE A 198 -14.15 -9.74 -11.29
C ILE A 198 -13.71 -10.14 -9.89
N VAL A 199 -14.63 -10.15 -8.94
CA VAL A 199 -14.34 -10.44 -7.53
C VAL A 199 -14.38 -11.93 -7.21
N ALA A 200 -15.08 -12.72 -8.03
CA ALA A 200 -15.18 -14.15 -7.92
C ALA A 200 -15.17 -14.78 -9.32
N PRO A 201 -14.53 -15.95 -9.49
CA PRO A 201 -14.50 -16.63 -10.78
C PRO A 201 -15.91 -16.90 -11.32
N SER A 202 -16.22 -16.39 -12.50
CA SER A 202 -17.59 -16.40 -13.05
C SER A 202 -17.60 -16.46 -14.60
N PRO A 203 -16.97 -17.49 -15.21
CA PRO A 203 -16.87 -17.61 -16.68
C PRO A 203 -18.23 -17.65 -17.37
N GLU A 204 -19.25 -18.23 -16.72
CA GLU A 204 -20.65 -18.32 -17.16
C GLU A 204 -21.23 -16.94 -17.54
N VAL A 205 -20.84 -15.88 -16.81
CA VAL A 205 -21.32 -14.51 -17.06
C VAL A 205 -20.84 -14.01 -18.43
N PHE A 206 -19.67 -14.45 -18.87
CA PHE A 206 -19.03 -13.99 -20.12
C PHE A 206 -19.43 -14.83 -21.34
N ARG A 207 -20.00 -16.03 -21.14
CA ARG A 207 -20.41 -16.93 -22.23
C ARG A 207 -21.37 -16.27 -23.24
N PRO A 208 -22.42 -15.52 -22.83
CA PRO A 208 -23.33 -14.88 -23.79
C PRO A 208 -22.66 -13.80 -24.65
N TYR A 209 -21.60 -13.18 -24.14
CA TYR A 209 -20.84 -12.15 -24.84
C TYR A 209 -19.81 -12.75 -25.80
N PHE A 210 -19.29 -13.93 -25.49
CA PHE A 210 -18.24 -14.62 -26.26
C PHE A 210 -18.64 -16.06 -26.63
N PRO A 211 -19.76 -16.26 -27.36
CA PRO A 211 -20.29 -17.60 -27.65
C PRO A 211 -19.40 -18.42 -28.58
N GLU A 212 -18.51 -17.79 -29.34
CA GLU A 212 -17.57 -18.45 -30.25
C GLU A 212 -16.27 -18.90 -29.59
N VAL A 213 -15.99 -18.42 -28.36
CA VAL A 213 -14.78 -18.78 -27.62
C VAL A 213 -14.94 -20.19 -27.03
N SER A 214 -13.86 -20.97 -27.05
CA SER A 214 -13.85 -22.32 -26.48
C SER A 214 -14.02 -22.28 -24.95
N GLU A 215 -14.54 -23.35 -24.37
CA GLU A 215 -14.61 -23.50 -22.90
C GLU A 215 -13.25 -23.34 -22.22
N GLU A 216 -12.19 -23.85 -22.85
CA GLU A 216 -10.82 -23.74 -22.35
C GLU A 216 -10.37 -22.29 -22.21
N VAL A 217 -10.55 -21.47 -23.25
CA VAL A 217 -10.19 -20.05 -23.24
C VAL A 217 -11.09 -19.25 -22.30
N LEU A 218 -12.39 -19.60 -22.24
CA LEU A 218 -13.32 -18.95 -21.31
C LEU A 218 -12.90 -19.18 -19.86
N ASN A 219 -12.55 -20.43 -19.52
CA ASN A 219 -12.05 -20.80 -18.21
C ASN A 219 -10.69 -20.14 -17.92
N GLU A 220 -9.74 -20.19 -18.87
CA GLU A 220 -8.44 -19.55 -18.71
C GLU A 220 -8.57 -18.05 -18.44
N VAL A 221 -9.36 -17.33 -19.23
CA VAL A 221 -9.45 -15.86 -19.11
C VAL A 221 -10.33 -15.43 -17.94
N PHE A 222 -11.49 -16.07 -17.72
CA PHE A 222 -12.52 -15.53 -16.81
C PHE A 222 -12.69 -16.28 -15.47
N ASN A 223 -12.06 -17.45 -15.28
CA ASN A 223 -12.10 -18.17 -14.00
C ASN A 223 -11.07 -17.63 -13.00
N ARG A 224 -11.14 -16.32 -12.68
CA ARG A 224 -10.16 -15.64 -11.82
C ARG A 224 -10.69 -14.36 -11.20
N TYR A 225 -9.94 -13.86 -10.22
CA TYR A 225 -9.98 -12.45 -9.83
C TYR A 225 -9.20 -11.63 -10.87
N ALA A 226 -9.82 -10.62 -11.48
CA ALA A 226 -9.13 -9.76 -12.45
C ALA A 226 -9.81 -8.40 -12.66
N HIS A 227 -8.99 -7.40 -12.96
CA HIS A 227 -9.42 -6.12 -13.51
C HIS A 227 -9.81 -6.29 -14.98
N VAL A 228 -10.92 -5.67 -15.38
CA VAL A 228 -11.36 -5.62 -16.78
C VAL A 228 -10.87 -4.34 -17.42
N ALA A 229 -10.19 -4.47 -18.55
CA ALA A 229 -9.77 -3.36 -19.38
C ALA A 229 -10.28 -3.55 -20.82
N LEU A 230 -10.70 -2.45 -21.44
CA LEU A 230 -11.20 -2.46 -22.81
C LEU A 230 -10.08 -2.15 -23.79
N THR A 231 -10.04 -2.88 -24.90
CA THR A 231 -9.00 -2.77 -25.93
C THR A 231 -9.59 -2.89 -27.33
N THR A 232 -8.83 -2.51 -28.35
CA THR A 232 -9.17 -2.67 -29.77
C THR A 232 -8.84 -4.07 -30.32
N LYS A 233 -8.28 -4.97 -29.50
CA LYS A 233 -8.06 -6.38 -29.89
C LYS A 233 -9.41 -7.07 -30.14
N SER A 234 -9.42 -8.02 -31.07
CA SER A 234 -10.64 -8.73 -31.50
C SER A 234 -11.12 -9.82 -30.55
N HIS A 235 -10.28 -10.31 -29.63
CA HIS A 235 -10.60 -11.39 -28.70
C HIS A 235 -10.22 -11.04 -27.25
N PRO A 236 -10.91 -11.65 -26.26
CA PRO A 236 -10.47 -11.58 -24.87
C PRO A 236 -9.06 -12.10 -24.69
N GLY A 237 -8.34 -11.57 -23.70
CA GLY A 237 -6.99 -12.03 -23.41
C GLY A 237 -6.56 -11.71 -22.00
N LEU A 238 -5.46 -12.32 -21.60
CA LEU A 238 -4.89 -12.24 -20.26
C LEU A 238 -3.48 -11.61 -20.31
N PRO A 239 -3.36 -10.27 -20.37
CA PRO A 239 -2.06 -9.60 -20.38
C PRO A 239 -1.26 -9.76 -19.09
N ALA A 240 -1.94 -9.95 -17.95
CA ALA A 240 -1.31 -10.13 -16.64
C ALA A 240 -2.19 -11.04 -15.76
N PRO A 241 -1.66 -11.62 -14.66
CA PRO A 241 -2.41 -12.56 -13.82
C PRO A 241 -3.75 -12.03 -13.30
N ASP A 242 -3.84 -10.72 -13.04
CA ASP A 242 -4.99 -10.00 -12.48
C ASP A 242 -5.59 -8.96 -13.44
N LEU A 243 -5.30 -9.04 -14.75
CA LEU A 243 -5.83 -8.13 -15.76
C LEU A 243 -6.33 -8.91 -16.97
N ILE A 244 -7.58 -8.67 -17.37
CA ILE A 244 -8.15 -9.19 -18.61
C ILE A 244 -8.44 -8.06 -19.59
N TYR A 245 -8.27 -8.35 -20.86
CA TYR A 245 -8.67 -7.50 -21.96
C TYR A 245 -9.98 -7.99 -22.56
N LEU A 246 -10.89 -7.05 -22.80
CA LEU A 246 -12.13 -7.28 -23.55
C LEU A 246 -12.15 -6.38 -24.81
N PRO A 247 -12.60 -6.91 -25.96
CA PRO A 247 -12.81 -6.12 -27.17
C PRO A 247 -13.86 -5.03 -26.96
N ILE A 248 -13.49 -3.76 -27.10
CA ILE A 248 -14.42 -2.65 -26.91
C ILE A 248 -15.55 -2.65 -27.94
N GLU A 249 -15.25 -3.03 -29.18
CA GLU A 249 -16.24 -3.12 -30.26
C GLU A 249 -17.35 -4.11 -29.93
N ARG A 250 -17.02 -5.21 -29.24
CA ARG A 250 -18.03 -6.18 -28.81
C ARG A 250 -18.89 -5.65 -27.67
N MET A 251 -18.32 -4.81 -26.82
CA MET A 251 -19.05 -4.17 -25.72
C MET A 251 -19.97 -3.04 -26.23
N ALA A 252 -19.76 -2.52 -27.45
CA ALA A 252 -20.61 -1.50 -28.08
C ALA A 252 -22.08 -1.91 -28.21
N ALA A 253 -22.35 -3.22 -28.34
CA ALA A 253 -23.73 -3.72 -28.35
C ALA A 253 -24.45 -3.49 -27.01
N PHE A 254 -23.70 -3.43 -25.91
CA PHE A 254 -24.22 -3.42 -24.54
C PHE A 254 -24.02 -2.08 -23.83
N ALA A 255 -23.17 -1.19 -24.36
CA ALA A 255 -22.80 0.07 -23.75
C ALA A 255 -22.38 1.12 -24.78
N ALA A 256 -22.49 2.41 -24.44
CA ALA A 256 -22.04 3.51 -25.26
C ALA A 256 -20.51 3.57 -25.22
N THR A 257 -19.87 3.56 -26.38
CA THR A 257 -18.42 3.34 -26.47
C THR A 257 -17.62 4.59 -26.72
N ARG A 258 -16.48 4.68 -26.04
CA ARG A 258 -15.37 5.57 -26.36
C ARG A 258 -14.07 4.74 -26.46
N PRO A 259 -13.56 4.50 -27.68
CA PRO A 259 -12.35 3.72 -27.89
C PRO A 259 -11.08 4.43 -27.43
#